data_AF-A0A4Q7G509-F1
#
_entry.id   AF-A0A4Q7G509-F1
#
_cell.length_a   1.000
_cell.length_b   1.000
_cell.length_c   1.000
_cell.angle_alpha   90.00
_cell.angle_beta   90.00
_cell.angle_gamma   90.00
#
_symmetry.space_group_name_H-M   'P 1'
#
loop_
_entity.id
_entity.type
_entity.pdbx_description
1 polymer ?
#
loop_
_entity_poly.entity_id
_entity_poly.type
_entity_poly.pdbx_seq_one_letter_code
_entity_poly.pdbx_strand_id
1 'polypeptide(L)' 'MKDMQAHLEKLRNEADECDLISKLATNATKKALFAKLAEHHRALVRDVEQAIAASSVDPSD' A
#
# COMPACT_ATOMS: atom_id res chain seq x y z
N MET A 1 0.59 -15.18 8.55
CA MET A 1 -0.35 -14.07 8.83
C MET A 1 0.32 -12.85 9.47
N LYS A 2 1.06 -12.98 10.59
CA LYS A 2 1.76 -11.84 11.22
C LYS A 2 2.76 -11.14 10.28
N ASP A 3 3.48 -11.89 9.45
CA ASP A 3 4.42 -11.31 8.48
C ASP A 3 3.71 -10.48 7.40
N MET A 4 2.52 -10.94 6.96
CA MET A 4 1.69 -10.22 5.99
C MET A 4 1.10 -8.95 6.59
N GLN A 5 0.69 -8.98 7.85
CA GLN A 5 0.23 -7.78 8.58
C GLN A 5 1.36 -6.76 8.74
N ALA A 6 2.57 -7.20 9.12
CA ALA A 6 3.73 -6.31 9.22
C ALA A 6 4.12 -5.73 7.84
N HIS A 7 3.99 -6.50 6.77
CA HIS A 7 4.23 -5.99 5.42
C HIS A 7 3.12 -5.03 4.95
N LEU A 8 1.86 -5.31 5.30
CA LEU A 8 0.72 -4.43 5.03
C LEU A 8 0.92 -3.03 5.65
N GLU A 9 1.37 -2.97 6.91
CA GLU A 9 1.68 -1.69 7.57
C GLU A 9 2.79 -0.93 6.84
N LYS A 10 3.84 -1.61 6.38
CA LYS A 10 4.90 -0.99 5.59
C LYS A 10 4.38 -0.40 4.29
N LEU A 11 3.58 -1.16 3.53
CA LEU A 11 3.01 -0.70 2.27
C LEU A 11 2.07 0.51 2.45
N ARG A 12 1.31 0.55 3.56
CA ARG A 12 0.47 1.71 3.92
C ARG A 12 1.33 2.95 4.20
N ASN A 13 2.40 2.81 4.99
CA ASN A 13 3.31 3.90 5.28
C ASN A 13 4.00 4.41 3.99
N GLU A 14 4.48 3.51 3.13
CA GLU A 14 5.09 3.87 1.84
C GLU A 14 4.11 4.60 0.92
N ALA A 15 2.84 4.18 0.90
CA ALA A 15 1.78 4.86 0.14
C ALA A 15 1.55 6.29 0.64
N ASP A 16 1.46 6.48 1.96
CA ASP A 16 1.22 7.77 2.59
C ASP A 16 2.43 8.72 2.44
N GLU A 17 3.65 8.19 2.57
CA GLU A 17 4.88 8.94 2.31
C GLU A 17 4.97 9.39 0.85
N CYS A 18 4.69 8.49 -0.11
CA CYS A 18 4.68 8.84 -1.53
C CYS A 18 3.63 9.91 -1.84
N ASP A 19 2.43 9.79 -1.27
CA ASP A 19 1.35 10.75 -1.44
C ASP A 19 1.71 12.14 -0.87
N LEU A 20 2.34 12.17 0.31
CA LEU A 20 2.85 13.39 0.92
C LEU A 20 3.93 14.05 0.07
N ILE A 21 4.90 13.27 -0.44
CA ILE A 21 5.94 13.78 -1.33
C ILE A 21 5.32 14.38 -2.61
N SER A 22 4.33 13.71 -3.19
CA SER A 22 3.61 14.21 -4.36
C SER A 22 2.93 15.56 -4.08
N LYS A 23 2.24 15.67 -2.94
CA LYS A 23 1.55 16.89 -2.50
C LYS A 23 2.52 18.06 -2.26
N LEU A 24 3.70 17.79 -1.72
CA LEU A 24 4.71 18.81 -1.42
C LEU A 24 5.64 19.14 -2.60
N ALA A 25 5.66 18.32 -3.65
CA ALA A 25 6.53 18.52 -4.80
C ALA A 25 6.10 19.73 -5.64
N THR A 26 7.04 20.65 -5.87
CA THR A 26 6.87 21.79 -6.79
C THR A 26 7.22 21.43 -8.24
N ASN A 27 8.05 20.41 -8.46
CA ASN A 27 8.36 19.88 -9.78
C ASN A 27 7.26 18.91 -10.26
N ALA A 28 6.70 19.17 -11.45
CA ALA A 28 5.59 18.40 -12.01
C ALA A 28 5.92 16.92 -12.25
N THR A 29 7.13 16.61 -12.75
CA THR A 29 7.57 15.23 -12.98
C THR A 29 7.68 14.45 -11.66
N LYS A 30 8.29 15.06 -10.64
CA LYS A 30 8.38 14.46 -9.30
C LYS A 30 7.00 14.22 -8.71
N LYS A 31 6.10 15.21 -8.80
CA LYS A 31 4.71 15.10 -8.34
C LYS A 31 4.00 13.92 -8.99
N ALA A 32 4.07 13.80 -10.30
CA ALA A 32 3.43 12.72 -11.05
C ALA A 32 4.01 11.34 -10.72
N LEU A 33 5.34 11.22 -10.60
CA LEU A 33 5.99 9.97 -10.24
C LEU A 33 5.54 9.48 -8.85
N PHE A 34 5.60 10.35 -7.84
CA PHE A 34 5.24 9.96 -6.48
C PHE A 34 3.73 9.72 -6.31
N ALA A 35 2.87 10.41 -7.08
CA ALA A 35 1.44 10.09 -7.13
C ALA A 35 1.21 8.66 -7.65
N LYS A 36 1.86 8.30 -8.76
CA LYS A 36 1.77 6.95 -9.34
C LYS A 36 2.30 5.88 -8.39
N LEU A 37 3.41 6.16 -7.69
CA LEU A 37 3.94 5.25 -6.68
C LEU A 37 2.95 5.06 -5.52
N ALA A 38 2.32 6.12 -5.02
CA ALA A 38 1.30 5.99 -3.98
C ALA A 38 0.11 5.11 -4.44
N GLU A 39 -0.35 5.27 -5.68
CA GLU A 39 -1.39 4.42 -6.26
C GLU A 39 -0.99 2.95 -6.35
N HIS A 40 0.25 2.67 -6.77
CA HIS A 40 0.78 1.31 -6.84
C HIS A 40 0.86 0.66 -5.45
N HIS A 41 1.39 1.36 -4.44
CA HIS A 41 1.44 0.83 -3.07
C HIS A 41 0.02 0.59 -2.53
N ARG A 42 -0.95 1.47 -2.80
CA ARG A 42 -2.36 1.25 -2.44
C ARG A 42 -2.97 0.03 -3.13
N ALA A 43 -2.54 -0.31 -4.34
CA ALA A 43 -2.96 -1.56 -4.99
C ALA A 43 -2.40 -2.78 -4.24
N LEU A 44 -1.11 -2.78 -3.92
CA LEU A 44 -0.48 -3.86 -3.15
C LEU A 44 -1.10 -4.01 -1.74
N VAL A 45 -1.46 -2.91 -1.08
CA VAL A 45 -2.21 -2.92 0.19
C VAL A 45 -3.51 -3.71 0.05
N ARG A 46 -4.30 -3.45 -1.00
CA ARG A 46 -5.56 -4.17 -1.25
C ARG A 46 -5.33 -5.66 -1.51
N ASP A 47 -4.30 -6.00 -2.28
CA ASP A 47 -3.98 -7.39 -2.59
C ASP A 47 -3.59 -8.16 -1.31
N VAL A 48 -2.80 -7.55 -0.43
CA VAL A 48 -2.42 -8.14 0.87
C VAL A 48 -3.61 -8.26 1.81
N GLU A 49 -4.47 -7.23 1.88
CA GLU A 49 -5.72 -7.30 2.66
C GLU A 49 -6.62 -8.44 2.19
N GLN A 50 -6.78 -8.61 0.87
CA GLN A 50 -7.58 -9.68 0.29
C GLN A 50 -6.97 -11.05 0.60
N ALA A 51 -5.64 -11.19 0.51
CA ALA A 51 -4.97 -12.44 0.84
C ALA A 51 -5.11 -12.78 2.34
N ILE A 52 -5.00 -11.78 3.23
CA ILE A 52 -5.23 -11.95 4.66
C ILE A 52 -6.68 -12.40 4.93
N ALA A 53 -7.65 -11.75 4.28
CA ALA A 53 -9.06 -12.09 4.42
C ALA A 53 -9.34 -13.52 3.93
N ALA A 54 -8.83 -13.90 2.76
CA ALA A 54 -9.00 -15.24 2.22
C ALA A 54 -8.39 -16.31 3.13
N SER A 55 -7.19 -16.08 3.69
CA SER A 55 -6.57 -17.00 4.64
C SER A 55 -7.24 -17.04 6.02
N SER A 56 -8.07 -16.05 6.36
CA SER A 56 -8.88 -16.05 7.58
C SER A 56 -10.25 -16.73 7.42
N VAL A 57 -10.64 -17.03 6.18
CA VAL A 57 -11.94 -17.62 5.81
C VAL A 57 -11.82 -19.13 5.52
N ASP A 58 -10.67 -19.75 5.81
CA ASP A 58 -10.51 -21.21 5.64
C ASP A 58 -11.41 -21.97 6.63
N PRO A 59 -12.50 -22.63 6.18
CA PRO A 59 -13.45 -23.33 7.02
C PRO A 59 -12.97 -24.78 7.15
N SER A 60 -12.03 -25.00 8.05
CA SER A 60 -11.90 -26.31 8.72
C SER A 60 -12.46 -26.17 10.12
N ASP A 61 -13.78 -25.99 10.18
CA ASP A 61 -14.64 -26.27 11.33
C ASP A 61 -15.76 -27.20 10.82
#